data_AF-A0AAD8CTC2-F1
#
_entry.id   AF-A0AAD8CTC2-F1
#
_cell.length_a   1.000
_cell.length_b   1.000
_cell.length_c   1.000
_cell.angle_alpha   90.00
_cell.angle_beta   90.00
_cell.angle_gamma   90.00
#
_symmetry.space_group_name_H-M   'P 1'
#
loop_
_entity.id
_entity.type
_entity.pdbx_description
1 polymer ?
#
loop_
_entity_poly.entity_id
_entity_poly.type
_entity_poly.pdbx_seq_one_letter_code
_entity_poly.pdbx_strand_id
1 'polypeptide(L)'
;MICILLVAGHGTLLETHIKNDATGLYTHLTGIPKALLPGVGGKKILDFWWEAVNTRQLFSAVYLVTNADKYKHYERWATANDFPVENIINDGTTTYGTRLGAVADVELAIRSRGLQDDIMVIAGDMLCADQNFDIAQVLRFFRLKQGELAIYYEMEEGEKTTSRGIVEVCPSTHRITKFMEKPAAELTQSRLASVVFYCFQKKTLPTLTQFLNLQAGVEDRVLGKYLQWLINEQKVPVNGMKLPTGFQLIGQVGLSDYTKWLAHYSAKQQGCPARSITCRSYARIGIMGNPSDGFNGKTIAMTIANFWAEVTLLESQTLVLLPHPLNDPTEFGSLQDLYCISRKEGYLGGLRLLQATCKKFYQFCSKQGMALTKQNFTLKYDTNIPRQVVRFAIVSATLKCLMKFYNLTDNDLPKPIRANFVLDVESDELFITAGLQDRVVQVYEGLIYMDFSKELMDKHGYGSYIPIDMSSVPPFWLAYLGDPSDSGRIHSTVRQRWLSGDTDVIEAMKSFAELTDRAREALESRDWSKLAELMNQNFELRRKVYTDECLGPGNLKMVQIARTFSSAVKLPGSGGAVVGLCLDSDKLVAMKNAFQEAGCVFCHVVPYDPCSAFGQ
;
A
#
# COMPACT_ATOMS: atom_id res chain seq x y z
N MET A 1 -12.95 -23.42 12.85
CA MET A 1 -11.92 -23.71 11.85
C MET A 1 -10.82 -24.55 12.49
N ILE A 2 -10.32 -25.54 11.75
CA ILE A 2 -9.32 -26.53 12.20
C ILE A 2 -8.02 -26.31 11.42
N CYS A 3 -6.87 -26.54 12.03
CA CYS A 3 -5.57 -26.52 11.32
C CYS A 3 -5.01 -27.94 11.14
N ILE A 4 -4.45 -28.22 9.97
CA ILE A 4 -3.72 -29.45 9.66
C ILE A 4 -2.30 -29.07 9.24
N LEU A 5 -1.32 -29.50 10.02
CA LEU A 5 0.11 -29.37 9.72
C LEU A 5 0.59 -30.67 9.05
N LEU A 6 1.11 -30.57 7.82
CA LEU A 6 1.64 -31.70 7.08
C LEU A 6 3.15 -31.81 7.26
N VAL A 7 3.61 -32.93 7.82
CA VAL A 7 5.03 -33.21 8.06
C VAL A 7 5.45 -34.64 7.63
N ALA A 8 4.60 -35.32 6.87
CA ALA A 8 4.79 -36.70 6.38
C ALA A 8 5.81 -36.85 5.22
N GLY A 9 6.58 -35.79 4.90
CA GLY A 9 7.51 -35.80 3.78
C GLY A 9 8.66 -36.80 3.94
N HIS A 10 8.83 -37.68 2.95
CA HIS A 10 9.92 -38.68 2.86
C HIS A 10 11.19 -38.16 2.14
N GLY A 11 11.36 -36.84 2.00
CA GLY A 11 12.33 -36.31 1.03
C GLY A 11 13.79 -36.59 1.42
N THR A 12 14.51 -37.25 0.53
CA THR A 12 15.83 -37.87 0.80
C THR A 12 17.04 -37.01 0.40
N LEU A 13 16.87 -35.98 -0.45
CA LEU A 13 18.00 -35.23 -1.03
C LEU A 13 18.84 -34.52 0.04
N LEU A 14 18.20 -33.67 0.85
CA LEU A 14 18.86 -32.96 1.94
C LEU A 14 19.49 -33.93 2.94
N GLU A 15 18.78 -35.00 3.31
CA GLU A 15 19.28 -36.01 4.23
C GLU A 15 20.53 -36.73 3.66
N THR A 16 20.53 -37.05 2.37
CA THR A 16 21.67 -37.65 1.67
C THR A 16 22.87 -36.70 1.67
N HIS A 17 22.64 -35.42 1.41
CA HIS A 17 23.71 -34.42 1.41
C HIS A 17 24.26 -34.16 2.81
N ILE A 18 23.42 -34.18 3.86
CA ILE A 18 23.88 -34.09 5.26
C ILE A 18 24.73 -35.31 5.63
N LYS A 19 24.31 -36.52 5.24
CA LYS A 19 25.09 -37.75 5.48
C LYS A 19 26.44 -37.74 4.77
N ASN A 20 26.51 -37.15 3.59
CA ASN A 20 27.71 -37.08 2.76
C ASN A 20 28.51 -35.77 2.95
N ASP A 21 28.17 -34.95 3.95
CA ASP A 21 28.89 -33.71 4.24
C ASP A 21 30.29 -34.01 4.79
N ALA A 22 31.32 -33.74 3.97
CA ALA A 22 32.72 -33.97 4.34
C ALA A 22 33.23 -33.00 5.43
N THR A 23 32.54 -31.88 5.68
CA THR A 23 32.96 -30.89 6.68
C THR A 23 32.62 -31.30 8.12
N GLY A 24 31.66 -32.22 8.29
CA GLY A 24 31.18 -32.68 9.60
C GLY A 24 30.31 -31.67 10.36
N LEU A 25 30.06 -30.49 9.80
CA LEU A 25 29.33 -29.41 10.46
C LEU A 25 27.86 -29.78 10.69
N TYR A 26 27.26 -30.55 9.79
CA TYR A 26 25.85 -30.91 9.83
C TYR A 26 25.57 -32.33 10.30
N THR A 27 26.59 -33.09 10.73
CA THR A 27 26.43 -34.50 11.12
C THR A 27 25.40 -34.69 12.24
N HIS A 28 25.27 -33.72 13.15
CA HIS A 28 24.27 -33.71 14.23
C HIS A 28 22.81 -33.63 13.75
N LEU A 29 22.56 -33.25 12.49
CA LEU A 29 21.24 -33.20 11.86
C LEU A 29 20.88 -34.49 11.12
N THR A 30 21.77 -35.48 11.12
CA THR A 30 21.52 -36.77 10.46
C THR A 30 20.28 -37.46 11.03
N GLY A 31 19.35 -37.82 10.16
CA GLY A 31 18.10 -38.52 10.54
C GLY A 31 17.02 -37.62 11.15
N ILE A 32 17.30 -36.33 11.35
CA ILE A 32 16.31 -35.36 11.84
C ILE A 32 15.29 -35.05 10.73
N PRO A 33 13.96 -35.17 10.99
CA PRO A 33 12.94 -34.78 10.02
C PRO A 33 13.03 -33.30 9.63
N LYS A 34 12.66 -32.97 8.38
CA LYS A 34 12.80 -31.60 7.84
C LYS A 34 12.13 -30.53 8.66
N ALA A 35 10.90 -30.77 9.12
CA ALA A 35 10.16 -29.84 9.95
C ALA A 35 10.83 -29.59 11.32
N LEU A 36 11.73 -30.48 11.75
CA LEU A 36 12.49 -30.35 13.00
C LEU A 36 13.93 -29.84 12.79
N LEU A 37 14.33 -29.55 11.55
CA LEU A 37 15.61 -28.91 11.28
C LEU A 37 15.61 -27.46 11.81
N PRO A 38 16.78 -26.90 12.14
CA PRO A 38 16.90 -25.48 12.45
C PRO A 38 16.36 -24.61 11.32
N GLY A 39 15.52 -23.66 11.67
CA GLY A 39 15.05 -22.58 10.82
C GLY A 39 15.71 -21.25 11.18
N VAL A 40 15.03 -20.16 10.84
CA VAL A 40 15.49 -18.80 11.11
C VAL A 40 15.61 -18.56 12.62
N GLY A 41 16.75 -18.02 13.07
CA GLY A 41 17.03 -17.79 14.48
C GLY A 41 17.33 -19.06 15.30
N GLY A 42 17.58 -20.20 14.65
CA GLY A 42 18.00 -21.45 15.29
C GLY A 42 16.88 -22.27 15.95
N LYS A 43 15.63 -21.78 15.99
CA LYS A 43 14.45 -22.55 16.38
C LYS A 43 14.11 -23.62 15.34
N LYS A 44 13.41 -24.69 15.71
CA LYS A 44 12.94 -25.66 14.70
C LYS A 44 11.83 -25.05 13.87
N ILE A 45 11.74 -25.44 12.60
CA ILE A 45 10.74 -24.88 11.66
C ILE A 45 9.31 -25.13 12.14
N LEU A 46 9.05 -26.32 12.69
CA LEU A 46 7.73 -26.67 13.22
C LEU A 46 7.38 -25.87 14.49
N ASP A 47 8.38 -25.45 15.28
CA ASP A 47 8.15 -24.60 16.46
C ASP A 47 7.53 -23.26 16.03
N PHE A 48 8.02 -22.67 14.94
CA PHE A 48 7.45 -21.44 14.37
C PHE A 48 5.98 -21.61 13.98
N TRP A 49 5.66 -22.70 13.26
CA TRP A 49 4.27 -22.95 12.86
C TRP A 49 3.37 -23.25 14.04
N TRP A 50 3.88 -23.97 15.04
CA TRP A 50 3.14 -24.22 16.27
C TRP A 50 2.87 -22.93 17.05
N GLU A 51 3.87 -22.07 17.24
CA GLU A 51 3.70 -20.73 17.84
C GLU A 51 2.65 -19.91 17.09
N ALA A 52 2.66 -19.94 15.76
CA ALA A 52 1.70 -19.21 14.93
C ALA A 52 0.25 -19.74 15.10
N VAL A 53 0.05 -21.07 15.04
CA VAL A 53 -1.29 -21.66 15.10
C VAL A 53 -1.81 -21.86 16.53
N ASN A 54 -0.95 -21.97 17.54
CA ASN A 54 -1.31 -22.06 18.96
C ASN A 54 -1.69 -20.69 19.56
N THR A 55 -2.31 -19.84 18.74
CA THR A 55 -2.87 -18.57 19.19
C THR A 55 -4.30 -18.81 19.67
N ARG A 56 -4.62 -18.34 20.88
CA ARG A 56 -5.94 -18.52 21.50
C ARG A 56 -7.07 -18.08 20.57
N GLN A 57 -8.15 -18.86 20.52
CA GLN A 57 -9.41 -18.59 19.82
C GLN A 57 -9.36 -18.59 18.27
N LEU A 58 -8.23 -18.92 17.63
CA LEU A 58 -8.18 -18.99 16.16
C LEU A 58 -8.63 -20.35 15.62
N PHE A 59 -8.17 -21.43 16.23
CA PHE A 59 -8.46 -22.81 15.81
C PHE A 59 -9.16 -23.59 16.93
N SER A 60 -10.15 -24.41 16.55
CA SER A 60 -10.82 -25.33 17.48
C SER A 60 -9.97 -26.57 17.76
N ALA A 61 -9.16 -26.99 16.80
CA ALA A 61 -8.20 -28.07 16.92
C ALA A 61 -7.05 -27.89 15.92
N VAL A 62 -5.89 -28.45 16.26
CA VAL A 62 -4.71 -28.53 15.37
C VAL A 62 -4.29 -30.00 15.31
N TYR A 63 -4.15 -30.53 14.10
CA TYR A 63 -3.68 -31.90 13.84
C TYR A 63 -2.34 -31.88 13.11
N LEU A 64 -1.47 -32.84 13.45
CA LEU A 64 -0.17 -33.01 12.81
C LEU A 64 -0.15 -34.36 12.08
N VAL A 65 -0.02 -34.35 10.76
CA VAL A 65 0.03 -35.58 9.96
C VAL A 65 1.48 -35.93 9.62
N THR A 66 1.92 -37.11 10.03
CA THR A 66 3.28 -37.63 9.83
C THR A 66 3.24 -39.05 9.27
N ASN A 67 4.38 -39.50 8.75
CA ASN A 67 4.62 -40.90 8.41
C ASN A 67 5.08 -41.73 9.60
N ALA A 68 5.04 -43.06 9.45
CA ALA A 68 5.41 -44.01 10.50
C ALA A 68 6.92 -44.01 10.79
N ASP A 69 7.75 -43.78 9.77
CA ASP A 69 9.22 -43.68 9.91
C ASP A 69 9.62 -42.55 10.87
N LYS A 70 9.01 -41.37 10.74
CA LYS A 70 9.33 -40.19 11.54
C LYS A 70 8.43 -39.97 12.76
N TYR A 71 7.41 -40.81 12.97
CA TYR A 71 6.41 -40.64 14.02
C TYR A 71 7.00 -40.37 15.41
N LYS A 72 8.00 -41.16 15.82
CA LYS A 72 8.63 -41.01 17.15
C LYS A 72 9.40 -39.70 17.34
N HIS A 73 9.89 -39.07 16.28
CA HIS A 73 10.48 -37.74 16.37
C HIS A 73 9.41 -36.69 16.70
N TYR A 74 8.24 -36.78 16.07
CA TYR A 74 7.14 -35.84 16.30
C TYR A 74 6.40 -36.08 17.61
N GLU A 75 6.29 -37.33 18.08
CA GLU A 75 5.78 -37.65 19.43
C GLU A 75 6.62 -36.98 20.53
N ARG A 76 7.96 -37.04 20.40
CA ARG A 76 8.89 -36.36 21.30
C ARG A 76 8.79 -34.84 21.19
N TRP A 77 8.71 -34.32 19.96
CA TRP A 77 8.53 -32.88 19.72
C TRP A 77 7.23 -32.36 20.35
N ALA A 78 6.14 -33.11 20.21
CA ALA A 78 4.84 -32.73 20.74
C ALA A 78 4.85 -32.66 22.27
N THR A 79 5.44 -33.66 22.93
CA THR A 79 5.62 -33.67 24.38
C THR A 79 6.44 -32.47 24.87
N ALA A 80 7.50 -32.10 24.13
CA ALA A 80 8.38 -30.99 24.51
C ALA A 80 7.77 -29.59 24.29
N ASN A 81 6.71 -29.48 23.47
CA ASN A 81 6.10 -28.20 23.08
C ASN A 81 4.61 -28.11 23.48
N ASP A 82 4.16 -28.98 24.38
CA ASP A 82 2.76 -29.05 24.84
C ASP A 82 1.74 -29.19 23.70
N PHE A 83 2.11 -29.89 22.62
CA PHE A 83 1.17 -30.26 21.55
C PHE A 83 0.43 -31.55 21.93
N PRO A 84 -0.90 -31.64 21.74
CA PRO A 84 -1.67 -32.83 22.09
C PRO A 84 -1.23 -34.05 21.27
N VAL A 85 -0.59 -35.04 21.90
CA VAL A 85 -0.04 -36.23 21.23
C VAL A 85 -1.13 -37.02 20.51
N GLU A 86 -2.33 -37.04 21.08
CA GLU A 86 -3.52 -37.65 20.49
C GLU A 86 -3.96 -37.00 19.16
N ASN A 87 -3.49 -35.79 18.84
CA ASN A 87 -3.76 -35.10 17.59
C ASN A 87 -2.68 -35.36 16.52
N ILE A 88 -1.67 -36.18 16.81
CA ILE A 88 -0.76 -36.69 15.79
C ILE A 88 -1.45 -37.83 15.03
N ILE A 89 -1.43 -37.75 13.71
CA ILE A 89 -2.00 -38.74 12.80
C ILE A 89 -0.84 -39.39 12.05
N ASN A 90 -0.74 -40.71 12.18
CA ASN A 90 0.25 -41.52 11.48
C ASN A 90 -0.37 -42.07 10.19
N ASP A 91 0.22 -41.76 9.05
CA ASP A 91 -0.24 -42.23 7.73
C ASP A 91 0.08 -43.70 7.45
N GLY A 92 0.89 -44.35 8.30
CA GLY A 92 1.29 -45.75 8.22
C GLY A 92 2.46 -46.04 7.27
N THR A 93 2.98 -45.04 6.55
CA THR A 93 4.00 -45.22 5.53
C THR A 93 5.41 -45.17 6.12
N THR A 94 6.30 -46.03 5.63
CA THR A 94 7.68 -46.14 6.14
C THR A 94 8.74 -45.81 5.09
N THR A 95 8.35 -45.72 3.81
CA THR A 95 9.29 -45.46 2.71
C THR A 95 8.73 -44.44 1.71
N TYR A 96 9.61 -43.81 0.94
CA TYR A 96 9.24 -42.89 -0.13
C TYR A 96 8.30 -43.54 -1.15
N GLY A 97 8.56 -44.78 -1.59
CA GLY A 97 7.76 -45.47 -2.61
C GLY A 97 6.33 -45.80 -2.18
N THR A 98 6.08 -45.97 -0.88
CA THR A 98 4.78 -46.33 -0.30
C THR A 98 3.99 -45.13 0.21
N ARG A 99 4.48 -43.89 0.01
CA ARG A 99 3.83 -42.67 0.50
C ARG A 99 2.40 -42.53 -0.06
N LEU A 100 1.48 -41.93 0.72
CA LEU A 100 0.10 -41.73 0.28
C LEU A 100 -0.06 -40.52 -0.67
N GLY A 101 0.72 -39.46 -0.40
CA GLY A 101 0.64 -38.16 -1.06
C GLY A 101 -0.13 -37.14 -0.21
N ALA A 102 0.26 -35.86 -0.31
CA ALA A 102 -0.23 -34.81 0.58
C ALA A 102 -1.77 -34.64 0.57
N VAL A 103 -2.44 -34.88 -0.57
CA VAL A 103 -3.91 -34.83 -0.64
C VAL A 103 -4.53 -35.97 0.16
N ALA A 104 -3.94 -37.18 0.08
CA ALA A 104 -4.39 -38.34 0.84
C ALA A 104 -4.10 -38.20 2.35
N ASP A 105 -3.02 -37.53 2.73
CA ASP A 105 -2.72 -37.20 4.13
C ASP A 105 -3.79 -36.28 4.75
N VAL A 106 -4.24 -35.28 3.99
CA VAL A 106 -5.33 -34.39 4.40
C VAL A 106 -6.66 -35.14 4.48
N GLU A 107 -6.97 -35.97 3.47
CA GLU A 107 -8.18 -36.82 3.48
C GLU A 107 -8.19 -37.77 4.68
N LEU A 108 -7.05 -38.41 4.98
CA LEU A 108 -6.89 -39.28 6.13
C LEU A 108 -7.18 -38.54 7.43
N ALA A 109 -6.68 -37.31 7.59
CA ALA A 109 -6.95 -36.51 8.78
C ALA A 109 -8.44 -36.16 8.92
N ILE A 110 -9.09 -35.77 7.82
CA ILE A 110 -10.53 -35.48 7.79
C ILE A 110 -11.34 -36.71 8.19
N ARG A 111 -11.07 -37.86 7.55
CA ARG A 111 -11.83 -39.09 7.74
C ARG A 111 -11.59 -39.72 9.12
N SER A 112 -10.34 -39.80 9.57
CA SER A 112 -9.99 -40.45 10.84
C SER A 112 -10.46 -39.68 12.07
N ARG A 113 -10.58 -38.34 11.97
CA ARG A 113 -11.01 -37.48 13.07
C ARG A 113 -12.44 -36.95 12.91
N GLY A 114 -13.12 -37.30 11.82
CA GLY A 114 -14.48 -36.85 11.55
C GLY A 114 -14.58 -35.33 11.49
N LEU A 115 -13.66 -34.66 10.80
CA LEU A 115 -13.61 -33.20 10.75
C LEU A 115 -14.83 -32.64 10.00
N GLN A 116 -15.54 -31.71 10.63
CA GLN A 116 -16.83 -31.16 10.14
C GLN A 116 -16.85 -29.62 10.14
N ASP A 117 -15.70 -29.00 9.91
CA ASP A 117 -15.46 -27.56 9.97
C ASP A 117 -14.55 -27.14 8.80
N ASP A 118 -14.42 -25.84 8.54
CA ASP A 118 -13.43 -25.31 7.61
C ASP A 118 -12.01 -25.67 8.10
N ILE A 119 -11.10 -25.94 7.16
CA ILE A 119 -9.72 -26.34 7.49
C ILE A 119 -8.70 -25.36 6.91
N MET A 120 -7.56 -25.24 7.58
CA MET A 120 -6.36 -24.60 7.06
C MET A 120 -5.25 -25.65 7.02
N VAL A 121 -4.62 -25.82 5.85
CA VAL A 121 -3.56 -26.81 5.63
C VAL A 121 -2.24 -26.08 5.42
N ILE A 122 -1.23 -26.38 6.23
CA ILE A 122 0.12 -25.80 6.13
C ILE A 122 1.16 -26.92 6.01
N ALA A 123 2.15 -26.75 5.13
CA ALA A 123 3.33 -27.59 5.14
C ALA A 123 4.26 -27.20 6.31
N GLY A 124 4.50 -28.13 7.24
CA GLY A 124 5.27 -27.86 8.45
C GLY A 124 6.79 -27.74 8.24
N ASP A 125 7.27 -27.99 7.02
CA ASP A 125 8.68 -27.79 6.61
C ASP A 125 8.89 -26.50 5.80
N MET A 126 7.92 -25.58 5.86
CA MET A 126 8.01 -24.27 5.21
C MET A 126 8.77 -23.25 6.08
N LEU A 127 9.85 -22.69 5.55
CA LEU A 127 10.55 -21.55 6.17
C LEU A 127 9.78 -20.26 5.88
N CYS A 128 9.44 -19.55 6.95
CA CYS A 128 8.91 -18.19 6.89
C CYS A 128 10.03 -17.20 7.24
N ALA A 129 10.21 -16.20 6.37
CA ALA A 129 11.14 -15.09 6.60
C ALA A 129 10.68 -14.16 7.73
N ASP A 130 9.36 -14.02 7.87
CA ASP A 130 8.72 -13.05 8.74
C ASP A 130 8.32 -13.70 10.06
N GLN A 131 9.11 -13.44 11.11
CA GLN A 131 8.78 -13.91 12.45
C GLN A 131 7.49 -13.28 13.01
N ASN A 132 7.00 -12.20 12.39
CA ASN A 132 5.81 -11.46 12.79
C ASN A 132 4.59 -11.78 11.90
N PHE A 133 4.57 -12.94 11.24
CA PHE A 133 3.47 -13.35 10.37
C PHE A 133 2.10 -13.37 11.11
N ASP A 134 1.13 -12.56 10.64
CA ASP A 134 -0.21 -12.52 11.23
C ASP A 134 -1.18 -13.53 10.62
N ILE A 135 -1.18 -14.75 11.15
CA ILE A 135 -2.13 -15.77 10.72
C ILE A 135 -3.60 -15.35 10.91
N ALA A 136 -3.90 -14.50 11.91
CA ALA A 136 -5.26 -14.04 12.16
C ALA A 136 -5.76 -13.10 11.04
N GLN A 137 -4.87 -12.40 10.35
CA GLN A 137 -5.24 -11.60 9.18
C GLN A 137 -5.68 -12.50 8.02
N VAL A 138 -4.97 -13.61 7.80
CA VAL A 138 -5.30 -14.60 6.76
C VAL A 138 -6.69 -15.19 7.01
N LEU A 139 -6.97 -15.59 8.26
CA LEU A 139 -8.28 -16.14 8.65
C LEU A 139 -9.41 -15.13 8.51
N ARG A 140 -9.18 -13.86 8.87
CA ARG A 140 -10.16 -12.78 8.67
C ARG A 140 -10.47 -12.57 7.20
N PHE A 141 -9.44 -12.59 6.35
CA PHE A 141 -9.61 -12.46 4.90
C PHE A 141 -10.38 -13.63 4.31
N PHE A 142 -10.06 -14.87 4.69
CA PHE A 142 -10.81 -16.08 4.28
C PHE A 142 -12.29 -16.03 4.69
N ARG A 143 -12.60 -15.57 5.91
CA ARG A 143 -13.99 -15.42 6.37
C ARG A 143 -14.74 -14.32 5.61
N LEU A 144 -14.03 -13.26 5.21
CA LEU A 144 -14.63 -12.11 4.52
C LEU A 144 -14.87 -12.36 3.03
N LYS A 145 -13.94 -13.05 2.35
CA LYS A 145 -14.03 -13.37 0.93
C LYS A 145 -14.62 -14.77 0.77
N GLN A 146 -15.91 -14.86 0.48
CA GLN A 146 -16.57 -16.15 0.23
C GLN A 146 -15.81 -16.95 -0.85
N GLY A 147 -15.35 -18.17 -0.50
CA GLY A 147 -14.56 -19.05 -1.37
C GLY A 147 -13.39 -19.68 -0.61
N GLU A 148 -12.58 -20.47 -1.32
CA GLU A 148 -11.34 -21.04 -0.78
C GLU A 148 -10.23 -19.98 -0.75
N LEU A 149 -9.10 -20.27 -0.13
CA LEU A 149 -7.95 -19.37 -0.08
C LEU A 149 -6.63 -20.09 -0.39
N ALA A 150 -5.77 -19.45 -1.17
CA ALA A 150 -4.34 -19.75 -1.20
C ALA A 150 -3.51 -18.48 -1.03
N ILE A 151 -2.41 -18.56 -0.28
CA ILE A 151 -1.44 -17.47 -0.20
C ILE A 151 -0.49 -17.54 -1.40
N TYR A 152 0.02 -16.38 -1.82
CA TYR A 152 1.07 -16.30 -2.83
C TYR A 152 2.05 -15.18 -2.53
N TYR A 153 3.24 -15.24 -3.12
CA TYR A 153 4.27 -14.21 -3.04
C TYR A 153 4.92 -13.99 -4.41
N GLU A 154 5.63 -12.89 -4.54
CA GLU A 154 6.39 -12.58 -5.75
C GLU A 154 7.78 -13.20 -5.65
N MET A 155 8.13 -14.07 -6.60
CA MET A 155 9.41 -14.78 -6.60
C MET A 155 10.60 -13.83 -6.81
N GLU A 156 11.71 -14.08 -6.11
CA GLU A 156 12.95 -13.34 -6.31
C GLU A 156 13.62 -13.66 -7.65
N GLU A 157 14.49 -12.74 -8.10
CA GLU A 157 15.28 -12.90 -9.32
C GLU A 157 16.25 -14.10 -9.16
N GLY A 158 16.02 -15.16 -9.95
CA GLY A 158 16.78 -16.41 -9.91
C GLY A 158 16.01 -17.62 -9.35
N GLU A 159 14.85 -17.43 -8.72
CA GLU A 159 13.99 -18.56 -8.34
C GLU A 159 13.42 -19.27 -9.58
N LYS A 160 13.34 -20.61 -9.54
CA LYS A 160 12.84 -21.42 -10.66
C LYS A 160 11.36 -21.74 -10.50
N THR A 161 10.56 -21.48 -11.54
CA THR A 161 9.10 -21.78 -11.55
C THR A 161 8.81 -23.28 -11.37
N THR A 162 9.76 -24.15 -11.74
CA THR A 162 9.68 -25.61 -11.55
C THR A 162 9.77 -26.07 -10.09
N SER A 163 10.02 -25.15 -9.15
CA SER A 163 10.14 -25.47 -7.72
C SER A 163 8.88 -25.19 -6.90
N ARG A 164 7.90 -24.46 -7.46
CA ARG A 164 6.69 -23.98 -6.76
C ARG A 164 5.44 -24.11 -7.64
N GLY A 165 4.26 -24.03 -7.04
CA GLY A 165 3.04 -23.76 -7.79
C GLY A 165 3.02 -22.30 -8.22
N ILE A 166 2.65 -22.02 -9.47
CA ILE A 166 2.57 -20.66 -10.03
C ILE A 166 1.11 -20.28 -10.25
N VAL A 167 0.75 -19.07 -9.83
CA VAL A 167 -0.62 -18.55 -9.90
C VAL A 167 -0.72 -17.33 -10.82
N GLU A 168 -1.87 -17.19 -11.45
CA GLU A 168 -2.31 -15.93 -12.07
C GLU A 168 -3.46 -15.39 -11.23
N VAL A 169 -3.37 -14.12 -10.81
CA VAL A 169 -4.33 -13.50 -9.89
C VAL A 169 -4.97 -12.30 -10.57
N CYS A 170 -6.29 -12.26 -10.56
CA CYS A 170 -7.05 -11.12 -11.08
C CYS A 170 -6.83 -9.89 -10.18
N PRO A 171 -6.26 -8.77 -10.69
CA PRO A 171 -5.91 -7.62 -9.85
C PRO A 171 -7.10 -6.94 -9.16
N SER A 172 -8.31 -7.03 -9.76
CA SER A 172 -9.50 -6.38 -9.23
C SER A 172 -10.28 -7.24 -8.24
N THR A 173 -10.34 -8.56 -8.48
CA THR A 173 -11.14 -9.48 -7.66
C THR A 173 -10.32 -10.23 -6.61
N HIS A 174 -9.00 -10.25 -6.76
CA HIS A 174 -8.06 -11.07 -5.98
C HIS A 174 -8.35 -12.57 -6.09
N ARG A 175 -9.03 -13.01 -7.15
CA ARG A 175 -9.25 -14.43 -7.42
C ARG A 175 -8.09 -15.00 -8.22
N ILE A 176 -7.68 -16.21 -7.87
CA ILE A 176 -6.75 -16.98 -8.68
C ILE A 176 -7.50 -17.47 -9.91
N THR A 177 -7.09 -17.00 -11.09
CA THR A 177 -7.71 -17.36 -12.38
C THR A 177 -7.10 -18.62 -12.96
N LYS A 178 -5.84 -18.91 -12.62
CA LYS A 178 -5.11 -20.07 -13.09
C LYS A 178 -4.08 -20.51 -12.06
N PHE A 179 -3.96 -21.81 -11.85
CA PHE A 179 -2.89 -22.41 -11.04
C PHE A 179 -2.14 -23.44 -11.87
N MET A 180 -0.81 -23.43 -11.80
CA MET A 180 0.07 -24.36 -12.51
C MET A 180 1.06 -24.96 -11.52
N GLU A 181 1.03 -26.27 -11.31
CA GLU A 181 1.99 -26.93 -10.41
C GLU A 181 3.33 -27.12 -11.13
N LYS A 182 4.37 -26.41 -10.65
CA LYS A 182 5.77 -26.51 -11.09
C LYS A 182 5.95 -26.45 -12.62
N PRO A 183 5.41 -25.43 -13.30
CA PRO A 183 5.51 -25.32 -14.75
C PRO A 183 6.95 -25.01 -15.20
N ALA A 184 7.27 -25.47 -16.41
CA ALA A 184 8.44 -25.00 -17.14
C ALA A 184 8.33 -23.49 -17.42
N ALA A 185 9.47 -22.79 -17.52
CA ALA A 185 9.51 -21.33 -17.59
C ALA A 185 8.82 -20.77 -18.85
N GLU A 186 8.82 -21.54 -19.94
CA GLU A 186 8.16 -21.22 -21.20
C GLU A 186 6.61 -21.28 -21.13
N LEU A 187 6.04 -21.92 -20.11
CA LEU A 187 4.59 -22.11 -19.99
C LEU A 187 3.88 -20.99 -19.21
N THR A 188 4.63 -20.09 -18.58
CA THR A 188 4.05 -18.99 -17.80
C THR A 188 4.95 -17.77 -17.78
N GLN A 189 4.34 -16.59 -17.87
CA GLN A 189 5.00 -15.31 -17.61
C GLN A 189 4.81 -14.85 -16.16
N SER A 190 3.95 -15.52 -15.39
CA SER A 190 3.71 -15.17 -13.99
C SER A 190 4.88 -15.56 -13.11
N ARG A 191 5.24 -14.66 -12.20
CA ARG A 191 6.24 -14.89 -11.15
C ARG A 191 5.61 -14.93 -9.75
N LEU A 192 4.30 -15.15 -9.68
CA LEU A 192 3.58 -15.29 -8.43
C LEU A 192 3.57 -16.76 -8.00
N ALA A 193 4.30 -17.08 -6.93
CA ALA A 193 4.41 -18.44 -6.40
C ALA A 193 3.45 -18.67 -5.24
N SER A 194 2.82 -19.84 -5.22
CA SER A 194 1.99 -20.35 -4.14
C SER A 194 2.70 -21.49 -3.42
N VAL A 195 2.50 -21.56 -2.11
CA VAL A 195 3.04 -22.60 -1.22
C VAL A 195 1.87 -23.29 -0.51
N VAL A 196 2.14 -24.44 0.12
CA VAL A 196 1.11 -25.17 0.87
C VAL A 196 0.75 -24.41 2.13
N PHE A 197 -0.21 -23.51 1.96
CA PHE A 197 -0.91 -22.76 2.97
C PHE A 197 -2.26 -22.40 2.37
N TYR A 198 -3.22 -23.29 2.59
CA TYR A 198 -4.53 -23.24 1.93
C TYR A 198 -5.63 -23.25 2.98
N CYS A 199 -6.66 -22.44 2.78
CA CYS A 199 -7.89 -22.54 3.59
C CYS A 199 -8.99 -23.13 2.72
N PHE A 200 -9.59 -24.21 3.21
CA PHE A 200 -10.70 -24.87 2.56
C PHE A 200 -11.99 -24.78 3.36
N GLN A 201 -13.09 -24.46 2.69
CA GLN A 201 -14.41 -24.50 3.27
C GLN A 201 -14.85 -25.95 3.47
N LYS A 202 -15.61 -26.21 4.53
CA LYS A 202 -16.20 -27.52 4.83
C LYS A 202 -16.87 -28.16 3.61
N LYS A 203 -17.60 -27.36 2.83
CA LYS A 203 -18.34 -27.80 1.64
C LYS A 203 -17.45 -28.28 0.50
N THR A 204 -16.18 -27.88 0.49
CA THR A 204 -15.21 -28.19 -0.58
C THR A 204 -14.40 -29.44 -0.27
N LEU A 205 -14.32 -29.83 1.01
CA LEU A 205 -13.57 -31.01 1.46
C LEU A 205 -13.92 -32.33 0.73
N PRO A 206 -15.19 -32.63 0.36
CA PRO A 206 -15.51 -33.85 -0.39
C PRO A 206 -14.79 -33.97 -1.75
N THR A 207 -14.36 -32.86 -2.34
CA THR A 207 -13.63 -32.86 -3.62
C THR A 207 -12.22 -33.45 -3.50
N LEU A 208 -11.65 -33.54 -2.30
CA LEU A 208 -10.37 -34.23 -2.06
C LEU A 208 -10.49 -35.72 -2.41
N THR A 209 -11.53 -36.38 -1.94
CA THR A 209 -11.81 -37.79 -2.27
C THR A 209 -12.10 -37.96 -3.76
N GLN A 210 -12.86 -37.03 -4.37
CA GLN A 210 -13.10 -37.04 -5.80
C GLN A 210 -11.79 -36.96 -6.61
N PHE A 211 -10.88 -36.05 -6.23
CA PHE A 211 -9.58 -35.92 -6.87
C PHE A 211 -8.73 -37.17 -6.71
N LEU A 212 -8.69 -37.77 -5.52
CA LEU A 212 -7.95 -39.01 -5.26
C LEU A 212 -8.44 -40.18 -6.13
N ASN A 213 -9.75 -40.26 -6.39
CA ASN A 213 -10.32 -41.27 -7.28
C ASN A 213 -9.93 -41.08 -8.75
N LEU A 214 -9.62 -39.85 -9.16
CA LEU A 214 -9.14 -39.54 -10.52
C LEU A 214 -7.63 -39.79 -10.67
N GLN A 215 -6.86 -39.76 -9.57
CA GLN A 215 -5.41 -39.87 -9.58
C GLN A 215 -4.92 -41.24 -9.09
N ALA A 216 -4.62 -42.12 -10.05
CA ALA A 216 -4.07 -43.45 -9.77
C ALA A 216 -2.62 -43.38 -9.23
N GLY A 217 -1.82 -42.43 -9.72
CA GLY A 217 -0.41 -42.26 -9.35
C GLY A 217 -0.21 -41.42 -8.10
N VAL A 218 0.69 -41.87 -7.20
CA VAL A 218 1.04 -41.13 -5.96
C VAL A 218 1.72 -39.79 -6.26
N GLU A 219 2.45 -39.68 -7.37
CA GLU A 219 3.12 -38.44 -7.79
C GLU A 219 2.14 -37.29 -8.06
N ASP A 220 0.92 -37.61 -8.50
CA ASP A 220 -0.11 -36.63 -8.83
C ASP A 220 -0.98 -36.25 -7.61
N ARG A 221 -0.83 -36.94 -6.47
CA ARG A 221 -1.57 -36.70 -5.22
C ARG A 221 -0.98 -35.56 -4.38
N VAL A 222 -0.32 -34.61 -5.02
CA VAL A 222 0.23 -33.41 -4.37
C VAL A 222 -0.80 -32.27 -4.36
N LEU A 223 -0.79 -31.44 -3.30
CA LEU A 223 -1.79 -30.38 -3.14
C LEU A 223 -1.77 -29.33 -4.26
N GLY A 224 -0.61 -29.09 -4.89
CA GLY A 224 -0.53 -28.18 -6.02
C GLY A 224 -1.28 -28.68 -7.27
N LYS A 225 -1.22 -29.99 -7.56
CA LYS A 225 -2.03 -30.60 -8.63
C LYS A 225 -3.51 -30.58 -8.28
N TYR A 226 -3.86 -30.78 -7.02
CA TYR A 226 -5.24 -30.63 -6.55
C TYR A 226 -5.75 -29.19 -6.75
N LEU A 227 -4.99 -28.16 -6.37
CA LEU A 227 -5.40 -26.78 -6.64
C LEU A 227 -5.47 -26.45 -8.14
N GLN A 228 -4.53 -26.96 -8.94
CA GLN A 228 -4.60 -26.86 -10.40
C GLN A 228 -5.92 -27.42 -10.93
N TRP A 229 -6.33 -28.62 -10.53
CA TRP A 229 -7.59 -29.23 -10.93
C TRP A 229 -8.81 -28.47 -10.39
N LEU A 230 -8.78 -28.09 -9.11
CA LEU A 230 -9.88 -27.41 -8.42
C LEU A 230 -10.19 -26.04 -9.06
N ILE A 231 -9.16 -25.28 -9.41
CA ILE A 231 -9.27 -23.94 -10.00
C ILE A 231 -9.52 -24.04 -11.51
N ASN A 232 -8.69 -24.79 -12.23
CA ASN A 232 -8.71 -24.76 -13.69
C ASN A 232 -9.83 -25.61 -14.28
N GLU A 233 -10.22 -26.71 -13.63
CA GLU A 233 -11.21 -27.66 -14.16
C GLU A 233 -12.55 -27.57 -13.42
N GLN A 234 -12.56 -27.68 -12.09
CA GLN A 234 -13.80 -27.59 -11.30
C GLN A 234 -14.33 -26.16 -11.15
N LYS A 235 -13.52 -25.16 -11.52
CA LYS A 235 -13.86 -23.72 -11.46
C LYS A 235 -14.33 -23.27 -10.08
N VAL A 236 -13.83 -23.89 -9.01
CA VAL A 236 -14.13 -23.47 -7.64
C VAL A 236 -13.44 -22.12 -7.38
N PRO A 237 -14.15 -21.10 -6.86
CA PRO A 237 -13.54 -19.82 -6.55
C PRO A 237 -12.49 -19.93 -5.44
N VAL A 238 -11.23 -19.63 -5.78
CA VAL A 238 -10.12 -19.53 -4.82
C VAL A 238 -9.61 -18.09 -4.80
N ASN A 239 -9.62 -17.47 -3.63
CA ASN A 239 -9.05 -16.14 -3.42
C ASN A 239 -7.55 -16.26 -3.17
N GLY A 240 -6.76 -15.39 -3.80
CA GLY A 240 -5.34 -15.22 -3.57
C GLY A 240 -5.11 -14.17 -2.48
N MET A 241 -4.19 -14.44 -1.56
CA MET A 241 -3.68 -13.43 -0.62
C MET A 241 -2.17 -13.23 -0.83
N LYS A 242 -1.75 -12.02 -1.23
CA LYS A 242 -0.34 -11.67 -1.44
C LYS A 242 0.35 -11.52 -0.09
N LEU A 243 1.51 -12.14 0.04
CA LEU A 243 2.43 -11.94 1.16
C LEU A 243 3.59 -11.05 0.69
N PRO A 244 3.93 -9.95 1.41
CA PRO A 244 4.97 -9.01 0.99
C PRO A 244 6.38 -9.62 1.00
N THR A 245 6.58 -10.66 1.80
CA THR A 245 7.83 -11.41 1.87
C THR A 245 7.62 -12.84 1.40
N GLY A 246 8.57 -13.37 0.62
CA GLY A 246 8.50 -14.73 0.12
C GLY A 246 8.62 -15.82 1.20
N PHE A 247 8.11 -17.01 0.88
CA PHE A 247 8.26 -18.23 1.68
C PHE A 247 9.15 -19.22 0.94
N GLN A 248 10.02 -19.93 1.66
CA GLN A 248 10.84 -20.99 1.08
C GLN A 248 10.43 -22.36 1.64
N LEU A 249 9.96 -23.26 0.78
CA LEU A 249 9.73 -24.66 1.14
C LEU A 249 11.04 -25.43 1.11
N ILE A 250 11.39 -26.14 2.20
CA ILE A 250 12.57 -27.02 2.23
C ILE A 250 12.43 -28.22 1.29
N GLY A 251 11.22 -28.65 0.93
CA GLY A 251 10.95 -29.39 -0.32
C GLY A 251 12.03 -30.42 -0.75
N GLN A 252 12.43 -30.41 -2.02
CA GLN A 252 13.58 -31.19 -2.53
C GLN A 252 14.84 -30.33 -2.65
N VAL A 253 15.25 -29.65 -1.59
CA VAL A 253 16.46 -28.83 -1.63
C VAL A 253 17.70 -29.57 -1.15
N GLY A 254 18.86 -29.21 -1.67
CA GLY A 254 20.14 -29.71 -1.19
C GLY A 254 20.69 -28.91 -0.01
N LEU A 255 21.75 -29.42 0.63
CA LEU A 255 22.43 -28.76 1.75
C LEU A 255 22.92 -27.34 1.41
N SER A 256 23.38 -27.09 0.17
CA SER A 256 23.80 -25.76 -0.29
C SER A 256 22.65 -24.74 -0.29
N ASP A 257 21.46 -25.13 -0.74
CA ASP A 257 20.30 -24.24 -0.76
C ASP A 257 19.77 -24.00 0.65
N TYR A 258 19.70 -25.05 1.48
CA TYR A 258 19.31 -24.95 2.89
C TYR A 258 20.21 -23.98 3.67
N THR A 259 21.53 -24.09 3.49
CA THR A 259 22.51 -23.20 4.16
C THR A 259 22.48 -21.78 3.63
N LYS A 260 22.32 -21.59 2.30
CA LYS A 260 22.10 -20.26 1.72
C LYS A 260 20.85 -19.59 2.30
N TRP A 261 19.77 -20.33 2.50
CA TRP A 261 18.55 -19.78 3.07
C TRP A 261 18.71 -19.42 4.54
N LEU A 262 19.31 -20.31 5.35
CA LEU A 262 19.63 -19.98 6.74
C LEU A 262 20.53 -18.74 6.83
N ALA A 263 21.56 -18.63 5.98
CA ALA A 263 22.43 -17.46 5.93
C ALA A 263 21.67 -16.21 5.47
N HIS A 264 20.85 -16.28 4.42
CA HIS A 264 20.05 -15.17 3.92
C HIS A 264 19.08 -14.64 4.98
N TYR A 265 18.37 -15.53 5.68
CA TYR A 265 17.42 -15.13 6.72
C TYR A 265 18.10 -14.70 8.02
N SER A 266 19.23 -15.32 8.37
CA SER A 266 20.03 -14.89 9.54
C SER A 266 20.71 -13.54 9.29
N ALA A 267 21.14 -13.24 8.06
CA ALA A 267 21.67 -11.93 7.68
C ALA A 267 20.57 -10.84 7.65
N LYS A 268 19.32 -11.20 7.30
CA LYS A 268 18.16 -10.31 7.52
C LYS A 268 17.88 -10.06 9.01
N GLN A 269 18.25 -10.96 9.91
CA GLN A 269 18.13 -10.77 11.38
C GLN A 269 19.31 -10.03 12.01
N GLN A 270 20.53 -10.30 11.57
CA GLN A 270 21.76 -9.72 12.12
C GLN A 270 22.23 -8.55 11.25
N GLY A 271 21.72 -7.35 11.56
CA GLY A 271 22.39 -6.11 11.18
C GLY A 271 21.78 -5.37 9.99
N CYS A 272 20.60 -4.81 10.19
CA CYS A 272 20.42 -3.41 9.78
C CYS A 272 20.01 -2.63 11.04
N PRO A 273 20.74 -1.60 11.48
CA PRO A 273 20.17 -0.66 12.44
C PRO A 273 18.84 -0.20 11.86
N ALA A 274 17.75 -0.24 12.65
CA ALA A 274 16.39 0.09 12.22
C ALA A 274 16.43 1.32 11.30
N ARG A 275 16.38 1.07 9.98
CA ARG A 275 16.70 2.11 9.01
C ARG A 275 15.52 3.04 8.99
N SER A 276 15.71 4.24 9.53
CA SER A 276 14.69 5.26 9.52
C SER A 276 14.21 5.51 8.09
N ILE A 277 12.92 5.30 7.84
CA ILE A 277 12.29 5.56 6.55
C ILE A 277 11.73 6.97 6.62
N THR A 278 12.39 7.88 5.91
CA THR A 278 11.94 9.26 5.78
C THR A 278 11.40 9.49 4.37
N CYS A 279 10.16 9.96 4.28
CA CYS A 279 9.53 10.30 3.02
C CYS A 279 8.99 11.72 3.09
N ARG A 280 9.19 12.47 2.01
CA ARG A 280 8.73 13.84 1.87
C ARG A 280 7.64 13.92 0.79
N SER A 281 6.67 14.77 1.02
CA SER A 281 5.67 15.19 0.03
C SER A 281 5.59 16.71 0.04
N TYR A 282 5.50 17.28 -1.15
CA TYR A 282 5.61 18.72 -1.36
C TYR A 282 4.23 19.36 -1.50
N ALA A 283 4.17 20.67 -1.27
CA ALA A 283 2.97 21.44 -1.55
C ALA A 283 2.74 21.58 -3.06
N ARG A 284 1.54 22.06 -3.43
CA ARG A 284 1.13 22.24 -4.81
C ARG A 284 0.51 23.62 -5.04
N ILE A 285 0.62 24.10 -6.27
CA ILE A 285 -0.06 25.30 -6.77
C ILE A 285 -0.91 24.95 -8.00
N GLY A 286 -2.18 25.35 -7.99
CA GLY A 286 -3.05 25.26 -9.17
C GLY A 286 -2.69 26.35 -10.18
N ILE A 287 -2.17 25.94 -11.34
CA ILE A 287 -1.77 26.85 -12.43
C ILE A 287 -2.98 27.21 -13.30
N MET A 288 -3.84 26.25 -13.64
CA MET A 288 -5.01 26.49 -14.49
C MET A 288 -6.19 25.57 -14.15
N GLY A 289 -7.41 26.00 -14.48
CA GLY A 289 -8.64 25.21 -14.49
C GLY A 289 -9.37 25.15 -13.14
N ASN A 290 -8.69 25.38 -12.02
CA ASN A 290 -9.35 25.36 -10.72
C ASN A 290 -10.41 26.49 -10.63
N PRO A 291 -11.64 26.18 -10.18
CA PRO A 291 -12.02 25.03 -9.35
C PRO A 291 -12.74 23.86 -10.09
N SER A 292 -12.59 23.70 -11.41
CA SER A 292 -13.39 22.73 -12.18
C SER A 292 -13.10 21.26 -11.91
N ASP A 293 -12.06 20.93 -11.15
CA ASP A 293 -11.66 19.56 -10.81
C ASP A 293 -12.73 18.78 -10.04
N GLY A 294 -13.54 19.45 -9.22
CA GLY A 294 -14.70 18.84 -8.57
C GLY A 294 -15.94 18.71 -9.47
N PHE A 295 -15.90 19.22 -10.70
CA PHE A 295 -17.07 19.45 -11.56
C PHE A 295 -16.88 18.86 -12.96
N ASN A 296 -16.20 17.72 -13.04
CA ASN A 296 -15.91 17.02 -14.30
C ASN A 296 -15.07 17.83 -15.30
N GLY A 297 -14.28 18.79 -14.80
CA GLY A 297 -13.43 19.65 -15.63
C GLY A 297 -11.98 19.18 -15.69
N LYS A 298 -11.11 20.10 -16.12
CA LYS A 298 -9.67 19.86 -16.31
C LYS A 298 -8.87 20.85 -15.49
N THR A 299 -7.66 20.49 -15.07
CA THR A 299 -6.75 21.40 -14.37
C THR A 299 -5.29 21.15 -14.72
N ILE A 300 -4.45 22.17 -14.54
CA ILE A 300 -2.99 22.02 -14.53
C ILE A 300 -2.50 22.51 -13.18
N ALA A 301 -1.69 21.71 -12.50
CA ALA A 301 -1.10 22.10 -11.23
C ALA A 301 0.34 21.56 -11.11
N MET A 302 1.11 22.22 -10.25
CA MET A 302 2.54 21.98 -10.10
C MET A 302 2.91 21.75 -8.64
N THR A 303 3.81 20.81 -8.42
CA THR A 303 4.45 20.56 -7.13
C THR A 303 5.57 21.56 -6.89
N ILE A 304 5.66 22.13 -5.68
CA ILE A 304 6.64 23.17 -5.34
C ILE A 304 7.49 22.77 -4.13
N ALA A 305 8.82 22.89 -4.27
CA ALA A 305 9.79 22.53 -3.24
C ALA A 305 9.83 23.53 -2.06
N ASN A 306 9.24 24.72 -2.22
CA ASN A 306 9.17 25.75 -1.16
C ASN A 306 8.61 25.20 0.15
N PHE A 307 7.58 24.36 0.05
CA PHE A 307 6.88 23.83 1.21
C PHE A 307 6.73 22.32 1.12
N TRP A 308 6.90 21.65 2.25
CA TRP A 308 6.93 20.20 2.36
C TRP A 308 6.32 19.72 3.67
N ALA A 309 5.82 18.49 3.65
CA ALA A 309 5.58 17.67 4.82
C ALA A 309 6.47 16.43 4.72
N GLU A 310 7.13 16.11 5.81
CA GLU A 310 8.02 14.97 5.93
C GLU A 310 7.52 14.08 7.04
N VAL A 311 7.55 12.79 6.79
CA VAL A 311 7.20 11.77 7.77
C VAL A 311 8.40 10.86 7.94
N THR A 312 8.73 10.58 9.19
CA THR A 312 9.77 9.63 9.56
C THR A 312 9.11 8.46 10.27
N LEU A 313 9.35 7.27 9.74
CA LEU A 313 8.96 5.99 10.32
C LEU A 313 10.22 5.27 10.81
N LEU A 314 10.22 4.86 12.08
CA LEU A 314 11.27 4.05 12.67
C LEU A 314 10.65 2.77 13.25
N GLU A 315 11.22 1.60 12.97
CA GLU A 315 10.79 0.37 13.61
C GLU A 315 10.96 0.47 15.14
N SER A 316 9.95 0.06 15.90
CA SER A 316 9.96 0.14 17.36
C SER A 316 9.17 -1.01 17.98
N GLN A 317 9.41 -1.29 19.27
CA GLN A 317 8.72 -2.39 19.96
C GLN A 317 7.19 -2.19 20.02
N THR A 318 6.73 -0.95 20.11
CA THR A 318 5.31 -0.57 20.16
C THR A 318 4.97 0.40 19.03
N LEU A 319 3.73 0.38 18.55
CA LEU A 319 3.24 1.37 17.60
C LEU A 319 3.00 2.71 18.31
N VAL A 320 3.72 3.76 17.90
CA VAL A 320 3.67 5.09 18.52
C VAL A 320 3.46 6.15 17.45
N LEU A 321 2.50 7.04 17.66
CA LEU A 321 2.33 8.25 16.85
C LEU A 321 2.77 9.44 17.70
N LEU A 322 3.88 10.07 17.34
CA LEU A 322 4.43 11.19 18.11
C LEU A 322 3.71 12.49 17.75
N PRO A 323 3.19 13.24 18.75
CA PRO A 323 2.62 14.56 18.50
C PRO A 323 3.72 15.52 18.06
N HIS A 324 3.41 16.37 17.09
CA HIS A 324 4.33 17.42 16.70
C HIS A 324 4.34 18.53 17.75
N PRO A 325 5.50 18.99 18.26
CA PRO A 325 5.57 20.01 19.32
C PRO A 325 4.76 21.30 19.05
N LEU A 326 4.86 21.83 17.82
CA LEU A 326 4.11 23.03 17.41
C LEU A 326 2.68 22.75 16.90
N ASN A 327 2.48 21.69 16.12
CA ASN A 327 1.22 21.46 15.41
C ASN A 327 0.21 20.59 16.18
N ASP A 328 0.68 19.80 17.16
CA ASP A 328 -0.12 19.02 18.10
C ASP A 328 0.34 19.30 19.55
N PRO A 329 0.34 20.56 20.02
CA PRO A 329 0.85 20.90 21.34
C PRO A 329 0.01 20.25 22.43
N THR A 330 0.67 19.56 23.36
CA THR A 330 0.05 18.96 24.56
C THR A 330 0.42 19.71 25.84
N GLU A 331 1.35 20.66 25.74
CA GLU A 331 1.86 21.46 26.84
C GLU A 331 1.78 22.94 26.44
N PHE A 332 1.33 23.78 27.36
CA PHE A 332 1.08 25.22 27.14
C PHE A 332 1.65 26.01 28.30
N GLY A 333 2.14 27.22 28.03
CA GLY A 333 2.73 28.06 29.08
C GLY A 333 1.71 28.58 30.08
N SER A 334 0.43 28.70 29.68
CA SER A 334 -0.69 29.12 30.54
C SER A 334 -2.04 28.82 29.88
N LEU A 335 -3.15 29.04 30.60
CA LEU A 335 -4.49 28.98 30.01
C LEU A 335 -4.71 30.03 28.91
N GLN A 336 -4.09 31.22 29.06
CA GLN A 336 -4.17 32.28 28.05
C GLN A 336 -3.48 31.86 26.74
N ASP A 337 -2.33 31.18 26.86
CA ASP A 337 -1.58 30.62 25.73
C ASP A 337 -2.41 29.57 24.99
N LEU A 338 -2.97 28.59 25.72
CA LEU A 338 -3.90 27.61 25.18
C LEU A 338 -5.09 28.26 24.45
N TYR A 339 -5.72 29.28 25.05
CA TYR A 339 -6.85 30.01 24.45
C TYR A 339 -6.44 30.67 23.12
N CYS A 340 -5.32 31.39 23.10
CA CYS A 340 -4.83 32.09 21.92
C CYS A 340 -4.48 31.14 20.78
N ILE A 341 -3.73 30.07 21.07
CA ILE A 341 -3.35 29.06 20.07
C ILE A 341 -4.59 28.33 19.54
N SER A 342 -5.45 27.83 20.43
CA SER A 342 -6.65 27.07 20.01
C SER A 342 -7.61 27.90 19.17
N ARG A 343 -7.72 29.20 19.45
CA ARG A 343 -8.57 30.11 18.67
C ARG A 343 -8.02 30.33 17.25
N LYS A 344 -6.70 30.43 17.11
CA LYS A 344 -6.04 30.71 15.83
C LYS A 344 -5.85 29.46 14.98
N GLU A 345 -5.39 28.37 15.60
CA GLU A 345 -4.93 27.17 14.91
C GLU A 345 -5.94 26.01 14.96
N GLY A 346 -6.97 26.14 15.80
CA GLY A 346 -7.93 25.09 16.08
C GLY A 346 -7.35 24.00 16.98
N TYR A 347 -8.09 22.89 17.08
CA TYR A 347 -7.78 21.79 18.00
C TYR A 347 -7.12 20.59 17.32
N LEU A 348 -7.17 20.53 15.98
CA LEU A 348 -6.83 19.33 15.22
C LEU A 348 -5.54 19.56 14.44
N GLY A 349 -4.48 18.81 14.75
CA GLY A 349 -3.20 18.86 14.05
C GLY A 349 -2.98 17.68 13.11
N GLY A 350 -1.72 17.31 12.90
CA GLY A 350 -1.33 16.24 11.97
C GLY A 350 -1.40 14.85 12.57
N LEU A 351 -1.45 14.72 13.90
CA LEU A 351 -1.55 13.42 14.56
C LEU A 351 -2.76 12.60 14.08
N ARG A 352 -3.92 13.25 13.91
CA ARG A 352 -5.12 12.59 13.36
C ARG A 352 -4.93 12.10 11.93
N LEU A 353 -4.12 12.81 11.13
CA LEU A 353 -3.84 12.45 9.73
C LEU A 353 -2.97 11.19 9.70
N LEU A 354 -1.96 11.10 10.57
CA LEU A 354 -1.14 9.89 10.74
C LEU A 354 -2.02 8.69 11.11
N GLN A 355 -2.88 8.87 12.12
CA GLN A 355 -3.76 7.82 12.63
C GLN A 355 -4.76 7.33 11.57
N ALA A 356 -5.47 8.26 10.92
CA ALA A 356 -6.42 7.95 9.86
C ALA A 356 -5.75 7.24 8.68
N THR A 357 -4.55 7.70 8.29
CA THR A 357 -3.76 7.06 7.23
C THR A 357 -3.41 5.62 7.60
N CYS A 358 -2.92 5.37 8.81
CA CYS A 358 -2.59 4.01 9.28
C CYS A 358 -3.83 3.10 9.28
N LYS A 359 -4.97 3.59 9.80
CA LYS A 359 -6.23 2.84 9.81
C LYS A 359 -6.68 2.48 8.39
N LYS A 360 -6.73 3.47 7.49
CA LYS A 360 -7.16 3.26 6.10
C LYS A 360 -6.18 2.37 5.34
N PHE A 361 -4.87 2.48 5.60
CA PHE A 361 -3.85 1.62 5.00
C PHE A 361 -4.05 0.15 5.40
N TYR A 362 -4.26 -0.11 6.68
CA TYR A 362 -4.56 -1.46 7.17
C TYR A 362 -5.85 -2.03 6.54
N GLN A 363 -6.91 -1.22 6.49
CA GLN A 363 -8.17 -1.59 5.86
C GLN A 363 -8.01 -1.86 4.36
N PHE A 364 -7.24 -1.03 3.65
CA PHE A 364 -6.95 -1.20 2.24
C PHE A 364 -6.24 -2.53 2.00
N CYS A 365 -5.14 -2.79 2.71
CA CYS A 365 -4.38 -4.03 2.57
C CYS A 365 -5.26 -5.25 2.87
N SER A 366 -6.06 -5.21 3.93
CA SER A 366 -6.99 -6.28 4.26
C SER A 366 -8.04 -6.51 3.17
N LYS A 367 -8.55 -5.46 2.50
CA LYS A 367 -9.56 -5.60 1.43
C LYS A 367 -8.96 -6.13 0.12
N GLN A 368 -7.71 -5.75 -0.17
CA GLN A 368 -6.96 -6.16 -1.34
C GLN A 368 -6.23 -7.51 -1.15
N GLY A 369 -6.44 -8.20 -0.03
CA GLY A 369 -5.78 -9.49 0.20
C GLY A 369 -4.26 -9.37 0.32
N MET A 370 -3.76 -8.27 0.89
CA MET A 370 -2.34 -8.11 1.19
C MET A 370 -2.12 -8.32 2.69
N ALA A 371 -1.28 -9.30 3.04
CA ALA A 371 -0.90 -9.49 4.43
C ALA A 371 0.06 -8.39 4.87
N LEU A 372 -0.12 -7.92 6.11
CA LEU A 372 0.80 -7.02 6.78
C LEU A 372 1.45 -7.77 7.93
N THR A 373 2.75 -7.59 8.07
CA THR A 373 3.53 -8.16 9.18
C THR A 373 3.12 -7.48 10.50
N LYS A 374 3.20 -8.16 11.65
CA LYS A 374 2.94 -7.55 12.99
C LYS A 374 4.06 -6.63 13.48
N GLN A 375 4.79 -6.00 12.56
CA GLN A 375 5.84 -5.06 12.93
C GLN A 375 5.22 -3.77 13.48
N ASN A 376 5.85 -3.26 14.53
CA ASN A 376 5.49 -2.02 15.18
C ASN A 376 6.46 -0.91 14.76
N PHE A 377 6.00 0.34 14.85
CA PHE A 377 6.79 1.48 14.41
C PHE A 377 6.40 2.77 15.13
N THR A 378 7.33 3.71 15.18
CA THR A 378 7.14 5.07 15.64
C THR A 378 7.05 5.97 14.42
N LEU A 379 5.94 6.70 14.29
CA LEU A 379 5.75 7.75 13.29
C LEU A 379 5.88 9.12 13.93
N LYS A 380 6.64 10.00 13.28
CA LYS A 380 6.64 11.45 13.53
C LYS A 380 6.55 12.18 12.20
N TYR A 381 6.10 13.42 12.24
CA TYR A 381 6.10 14.28 11.07
C TYR A 381 6.69 15.65 11.40
N ASP A 382 7.15 16.33 10.36
CA ASP A 382 7.54 17.74 10.38
C ASP A 382 7.03 18.42 9.11
N THR A 383 6.83 19.73 9.14
CA THR A 383 6.32 20.48 8.00
C THR A 383 6.57 21.98 8.13
N ASN A 384 6.90 22.60 7.01
CA ASN A 384 6.92 24.06 6.87
C ASN A 384 5.72 24.59 6.06
N ILE A 385 4.77 23.73 5.68
CA ILE A 385 3.54 24.16 5.01
C ILE A 385 2.65 24.87 6.06
N PRO A 386 2.03 26.01 5.74
CA PRO A 386 1.08 26.66 6.66
C PRO A 386 -0.13 25.78 6.98
N ARG A 387 -0.50 25.70 8.28
CA ARG A 387 -1.48 24.75 8.87
C ARG A 387 -2.79 24.58 8.07
N GLN A 388 -3.28 25.64 7.46
CA GLN A 388 -4.54 25.65 6.72
C GLN A 388 -4.50 24.83 5.40
N VAL A 389 -3.30 24.55 4.85
CA VAL A 389 -3.08 23.88 3.55
C VAL A 389 -2.18 22.63 3.60
N VAL A 390 -1.74 22.18 4.79
CA VAL A 390 -0.79 21.06 5.00
C VAL A 390 -1.37 19.67 4.75
N ARG A 391 -2.69 19.54 4.86
CA ARG A 391 -3.40 18.28 5.16
C ARG A 391 -3.01 17.09 4.26
N PHE A 392 -3.05 17.28 2.95
CA PHE A 392 -2.78 16.25 1.95
C PHE A 392 -1.33 15.75 1.94
N ALA A 393 -0.37 16.65 2.24
CA ALA A 393 1.05 16.34 2.16
C ALA A 393 1.47 15.35 3.26
N ILE A 394 0.93 15.50 4.49
CA ILE A 394 1.20 14.57 5.60
C ILE A 394 0.65 13.18 5.29
N VAL A 395 -0.59 13.09 4.77
CA VAL A 395 -1.21 11.81 4.38
C VAL A 395 -0.37 11.12 3.31
N SER A 396 0.01 11.85 2.26
CA SER A 396 0.86 11.34 1.17
C SER A 396 2.23 10.87 1.65
N ALA A 397 2.92 11.65 2.49
CA ALA A 397 4.22 11.28 3.06
C ALA A 397 4.11 10.04 3.97
N THR A 398 3.05 9.95 4.78
CA THR A 398 2.77 8.80 5.64
C THR A 398 2.53 7.54 4.82
N LEU A 399 1.72 7.64 3.75
CA LEU A 399 1.47 6.52 2.84
C LEU A 399 2.78 6.03 2.20
N LYS A 400 3.65 6.94 1.73
CA LYS A 400 4.97 6.59 1.18
C LYS A 400 5.83 5.84 2.20
N CYS A 401 5.85 6.26 3.47
CA CYS A 401 6.56 5.54 4.55
C CYS A 401 5.99 4.15 4.79
N LEU A 402 4.66 4.02 4.91
CA LEU A 402 4.00 2.72 5.15
C LEU A 402 4.23 1.74 4.00
N MET A 403 4.15 2.22 2.75
CA MET A 403 4.45 1.38 1.58
C MET A 403 5.88 0.85 1.62
N LYS A 404 6.88 1.70 1.90
CA LYS A 404 8.27 1.26 2.03
C LYS A 404 8.48 0.31 3.21
N PHE A 405 7.86 0.58 4.36
CA PHE A 405 8.00 -0.23 5.56
C PHE A 405 7.43 -1.65 5.38
N TYR A 406 6.28 -1.76 4.70
CA TYR A 406 5.64 -3.05 4.42
C TYR A 406 6.01 -3.65 3.05
N ASN A 407 7.04 -3.12 2.37
CA ASN A 407 7.52 -3.58 1.06
C ASN A 407 6.43 -3.63 -0.02
N LEU A 408 5.50 -2.68 -0.01
CA LEU A 408 4.51 -2.52 -1.08
C LEU A 408 5.08 -1.68 -2.22
N THR A 409 4.83 -2.13 -3.45
CA THR A 409 5.37 -1.55 -4.68
C THR A 409 4.36 -0.66 -5.42
N ASP A 410 4.80 -0.03 -6.51
CA ASP A 410 3.93 0.68 -7.46
C ASP A 410 2.87 -0.22 -8.10
N ASN A 411 3.10 -1.54 -8.17
CA ASN A 411 2.12 -2.50 -8.67
C ASN A 411 1.03 -2.80 -7.63
N ASP A 412 1.38 -2.80 -6.35
CA ASP A 412 0.45 -3.11 -5.26
C ASP A 412 -0.52 -1.96 -4.96
N LEU A 413 -0.02 -0.73 -5.11
CA LEU A 413 -0.84 0.48 -4.99
C LEU A 413 -0.44 1.48 -6.07
N PRO A 414 -1.03 1.39 -7.28
CA PRO A 414 -0.72 2.28 -8.41
C PRO A 414 -1.02 3.75 -8.13
N LYS A 415 -0.32 4.67 -8.80
CA LYS A 415 -0.46 6.13 -8.59
C LYS A 415 -1.92 6.65 -8.64
N PRO A 416 -2.79 6.27 -9.60
CA PRO A 416 -4.18 6.72 -9.57
C PRO A 416 -4.93 6.29 -8.30
N ILE A 417 -4.67 5.06 -7.84
CA ILE A 417 -5.28 4.49 -6.64
C ILE A 417 -4.71 5.14 -5.37
N ARG A 418 -3.42 5.50 -5.34
CA ARG A 418 -2.84 6.31 -4.25
C ARG A 418 -3.53 7.65 -4.10
N ALA A 419 -3.80 8.33 -5.21
CA ALA A 419 -4.52 9.61 -5.17
C ALA A 419 -5.91 9.41 -4.56
N ASN A 420 -6.66 8.39 -5.00
CA ASN A 420 -7.96 8.07 -4.40
C ASN A 420 -7.83 7.68 -2.92
N PHE A 421 -6.81 6.92 -2.53
CA PHE A 421 -6.58 6.57 -1.13
C PHE A 421 -6.38 7.81 -0.25
N VAL A 422 -5.56 8.77 -0.71
CA VAL A 422 -5.34 10.03 0.02
C VAL A 422 -6.66 10.80 0.17
N LEU A 423 -7.49 10.83 -0.89
CA LEU A 423 -8.82 11.43 -0.83
C LEU A 423 -9.73 10.73 0.19
N ASP A 424 -9.72 9.41 0.24
CA ASP A 424 -10.56 8.61 1.14
C ASP A 424 -10.16 8.80 2.61
N VAL A 425 -8.87 9.01 2.90
CA VAL A 425 -8.42 9.34 4.27
C VAL A 425 -9.03 10.66 4.74
N GLU A 426 -9.17 11.64 3.86
CA GLU A 426 -9.70 12.94 4.24
C GLU A 426 -11.22 12.96 4.22
N SER A 427 -11.84 12.48 3.13
CA SER A 427 -13.27 12.63 2.90
C SER A 427 -14.11 11.56 3.61
N ASP A 428 -13.73 10.29 3.48
CA ASP A 428 -14.48 9.15 4.04
C ASP A 428 -14.13 8.92 5.53
N GLU A 429 -12.85 9.04 5.90
CA GLU A 429 -12.43 8.79 7.29
C GLU A 429 -12.50 10.02 8.19
N LEU A 430 -12.06 11.18 7.71
CA LEU A 430 -11.98 12.41 8.52
C LEU A 430 -13.08 13.44 8.22
N PHE A 431 -13.96 13.16 7.26
CA PHE A 431 -15.06 14.04 6.84
C PHE A 431 -14.62 15.46 6.45
N ILE A 432 -13.42 15.57 5.89
CA ILE A 432 -12.83 16.82 5.39
C ILE A 432 -13.18 16.97 3.92
N THR A 433 -13.77 18.11 3.55
CA THR A 433 -13.98 18.46 2.14
C THR A 433 -12.65 18.68 1.43
N ALA A 434 -12.40 17.91 0.38
CA ALA A 434 -11.15 17.86 -0.37
C ALA A 434 -11.42 17.92 -1.88
N GLY A 435 -10.55 18.61 -2.63
CA GLY A 435 -10.69 18.77 -4.09
C GLY A 435 -9.96 17.70 -4.91
N LEU A 436 -10.48 17.45 -6.12
CA LEU A 436 -9.96 16.84 -7.38
C LEU A 436 -8.48 16.85 -7.75
N GLN A 437 -7.77 17.96 -7.56
CA GLN A 437 -6.40 18.08 -8.09
C GLN A 437 -5.29 17.84 -7.07
N ASP A 438 -5.53 18.18 -5.80
CA ASP A 438 -4.49 18.36 -4.78
C ASP A 438 -3.63 17.11 -4.57
N ARG A 439 -4.28 15.99 -4.30
CA ARG A 439 -3.61 14.71 -4.05
C ARG A 439 -3.07 14.05 -5.33
N VAL A 440 -3.62 14.38 -6.51
CA VAL A 440 -3.11 13.83 -7.78
C VAL A 440 -1.73 14.41 -8.03
N VAL A 441 -1.58 15.73 -7.95
CA VAL A 441 -0.28 16.39 -8.16
C VAL A 441 0.74 15.96 -7.11
N GLN A 442 0.34 15.78 -5.86
CA GLN A 442 1.26 15.31 -4.81
C GLN A 442 1.70 13.85 -4.94
N VAL A 443 0.92 13.01 -5.62
CA VAL A 443 1.28 11.61 -5.89
C VAL A 443 2.09 11.48 -7.16
N TYR A 444 1.75 12.25 -8.19
CA TYR A 444 2.41 12.21 -9.48
C TYR A 444 3.73 12.99 -9.48
N GLU A 445 3.77 14.08 -8.71
CA GLU A 445 4.86 15.05 -8.59
C GLU A 445 5.19 15.76 -9.92
N GLY A 446 5.81 16.94 -9.83
CA GLY A 446 6.09 17.77 -11.01
C GLY A 446 4.90 18.60 -11.50
N LEU A 447 4.84 18.87 -12.82
CA LEU A 447 3.79 19.63 -13.49
C LEU A 447 2.83 18.68 -14.21
N ILE A 448 1.56 18.65 -13.79
CA ILE A 448 0.60 17.64 -14.25
C ILE A 448 -0.64 18.31 -14.85
N TYR A 449 -1.00 17.89 -16.06
CA TYR A 449 -2.32 18.11 -16.65
C TYR A 449 -3.26 16.99 -16.22
N MET A 450 -4.45 17.36 -15.74
CA MET A 450 -5.42 16.44 -15.17
C MET A 450 -6.79 16.64 -15.80
N ASP A 451 -7.38 15.56 -16.31
CA ASP A 451 -8.72 15.52 -16.87
C ASP A 451 -9.62 14.65 -15.97
N PHE A 452 -10.61 15.30 -15.34
CA PHE A 452 -11.59 14.67 -14.46
C PHE A 452 -12.95 14.47 -15.14
N SER A 453 -12.99 14.45 -16.48
CA SER A 453 -14.22 14.27 -17.23
C SER A 453 -15.00 13.05 -16.74
N LYS A 454 -16.33 13.19 -16.75
CA LYS A 454 -17.25 12.20 -16.21
C LYS A 454 -17.04 10.82 -16.85
N GLU A 455 -16.78 10.77 -18.15
CA GLU A 455 -16.52 9.53 -18.88
C GLU A 455 -15.32 8.76 -18.30
N LEU A 456 -14.20 9.44 -18.03
CA LEU A 456 -13.00 8.82 -17.45
C LEU A 456 -13.26 8.36 -16.01
N MET A 457 -13.88 9.23 -15.21
CA MET A 457 -14.20 8.95 -13.81
C MET A 457 -15.15 7.76 -13.66
N ASP A 458 -16.20 7.68 -14.48
CA ASP A 458 -17.18 6.59 -14.46
C ASP A 458 -16.57 5.27 -14.99
N LYS A 459 -15.69 5.34 -15.99
CA LYS A 459 -15.07 4.16 -16.60
C LYS A 459 -13.96 3.54 -15.75
N HIS A 460 -13.13 4.36 -15.13
CA HIS A 460 -11.90 3.91 -14.46
C HIS A 460 -11.91 4.12 -12.94
N GLY A 461 -12.80 4.97 -12.42
CA GLY A 461 -12.77 5.43 -11.03
C GLY A 461 -11.72 6.52 -10.76
N TYR A 462 -11.05 7.02 -11.80
CA TYR A 462 -10.04 8.08 -11.74
C TYR A 462 -9.90 8.78 -13.10
N GLY A 463 -9.32 9.98 -13.13
CA GLY A 463 -9.12 10.80 -14.32
C GLY A 463 -7.87 10.45 -15.14
N SER A 464 -7.63 11.18 -16.23
CA SER A 464 -6.38 11.08 -17.01
C SER A 464 -5.37 12.09 -16.48
N TYR A 465 -4.18 11.62 -16.12
CA TYR A 465 -3.13 12.43 -15.49
C TYR A 465 -1.86 12.34 -16.32
N ILE A 466 -1.50 13.45 -16.97
CA ILE A 466 -0.42 13.53 -17.96
C ILE A 466 0.67 14.46 -17.43
N PRO A 467 1.90 13.96 -17.17
CA PRO A 467 3.04 14.81 -16.86
C PRO A 467 3.37 15.74 -18.04
N ILE A 468 3.66 17.00 -17.74
CA ILE A 468 4.16 17.99 -18.69
C ILE A 468 5.65 18.21 -18.40
N ASP A 469 6.46 18.40 -19.44
CA ASP A 469 7.89 18.70 -19.31
C ASP A 469 8.13 19.95 -18.44
N MET A 470 9.04 19.81 -17.47
CA MET A 470 9.38 20.86 -16.52
C MET A 470 10.60 21.69 -16.93
N SER A 471 11.33 21.30 -17.98
CA SER A 471 12.58 21.94 -18.40
C SER A 471 12.48 23.44 -18.67
N SER A 472 11.26 23.91 -18.97
CA SER A 472 11.01 25.25 -19.51
C SER A 472 9.90 26.00 -18.77
N VAL A 473 9.57 25.62 -17.53
CA VAL A 473 8.51 26.28 -16.77
C VAL A 473 8.90 27.74 -16.46
N PRO A 474 8.02 28.72 -16.71
CA PRO A 474 8.34 30.12 -16.46
C PRO A 474 8.44 30.41 -14.94
N PRO A 475 9.15 31.48 -14.53
CA PRO A 475 9.33 31.82 -13.13
C PRO A 475 8.03 32.34 -12.51
N PHE A 476 7.29 31.44 -11.85
CA PHE A 476 6.13 31.81 -11.06
C PHE A 476 6.52 32.44 -9.71
N TRP A 477 5.61 33.21 -9.15
CA TRP A 477 5.69 33.71 -7.78
C TRP A 477 4.42 33.36 -7.01
N LEU A 478 4.55 33.29 -5.68
CA LEU A 478 3.46 33.01 -4.76
C LEU A 478 3.42 34.11 -3.70
N ALA A 479 2.23 34.63 -3.41
CA ALA A 479 1.99 35.47 -2.25
C ALA A 479 0.81 34.94 -1.43
N TYR A 480 0.88 35.05 -0.10
CA TYR A 480 -0.17 34.55 0.78
C TYR A 480 -0.31 35.37 2.06
N LEU A 481 -1.48 35.28 2.69
CA LEU A 481 -1.77 35.94 3.95
C LEU A 481 -1.16 35.15 5.10
N GLY A 482 -0.48 35.84 6.03
CA GLY A 482 0.13 35.19 7.21
C GLY A 482 -0.89 34.68 8.22
N ASP A 483 -2.06 35.30 8.28
CA ASP A 483 -3.22 34.84 9.04
C ASP A 483 -4.45 34.95 8.14
N PRO A 484 -4.70 33.95 7.29
CA PRO A 484 -5.87 33.97 6.43
C PRO A 484 -7.09 33.92 7.34
N SER A 485 -7.86 35.01 7.36
CA SER A 485 -9.21 35.00 7.91
C SER A 485 -9.96 33.81 7.34
N ASP A 486 -10.84 33.20 8.14
CA ASP A 486 -11.69 32.03 7.89
C ASP A 486 -12.69 32.24 6.72
N SER A 487 -12.30 32.92 5.62
CA SER A 487 -13.12 33.31 4.48
C SER A 487 -13.60 32.11 3.67
N GLY A 488 -13.12 30.91 3.96
CA GLY A 488 -13.68 29.64 3.48
C GLY A 488 -14.99 29.22 4.17
N ARG A 489 -15.42 29.91 5.24
CA ARG A 489 -16.74 29.70 5.87
C ARG A 489 -17.90 30.35 5.12
N ILE A 490 -17.63 31.23 4.15
CA ILE A 490 -18.69 31.72 3.27
C ILE A 490 -19.07 30.56 2.36
N HIS A 491 -20.19 29.91 2.68
CA HIS A 491 -20.72 28.78 1.92
C HIS A 491 -20.94 29.19 0.46
N SER A 492 -20.04 28.77 -0.44
CA SER A 492 -20.26 28.94 -1.87
C SER A 492 -21.44 28.05 -2.30
N THR A 493 -22.46 28.62 -2.93
CA THR A 493 -23.60 27.85 -3.48
C THR A 493 -23.25 27.15 -4.79
N VAL A 494 -22.05 27.34 -5.33
CA VAL A 494 -21.60 26.82 -6.63
C VAL A 494 -21.81 25.31 -6.75
N ARG A 495 -21.52 24.53 -5.71
CA ARG A 495 -21.76 23.07 -5.71
C ARG A 495 -23.24 22.73 -5.79
N GLN A 496 -24.08 23.44 -5.05
CA GLN A 496 -25.53 23.24 -5.08
C GLN A 496 -26.10 23.62 -6.45
N ARG A 497 -25.68 24.77 -7.00
CA ARG A 497 -26.08 25.26 -8.33
C ARG A 497 -25.69 24.28 -9.43
N TRP A 498 -24.48 23.72 -9.37
CA TRP A 498 -24.07 22.65 -10.29
C TRP A 498 -24.98 21.42 -10.19
N LEU A 499 -25.26 20.93 -8.98
CA LEU A 499 -26.13 19.77 -8.77
C LEU A 499 -27.58 20.03 -9.21
N SER A 500 -28.05 21.27 -9.14
CA SER A 500 -29.37 21.67 -9.65
C SER A 500 -29.41 21.92 -11.15
N GLY A 501 -28.30 21.73 -11.87
CA GLY A 501 -28.26 21.92 -13.32
C GLY A 501 -28.20 23.38 -13.79
N ASP A 502 -27.70 24.30 -12.95
CA ASP A 502 -27.54 25.71 -13.30
C ASP A 502 -26.63 25.87 -14.53
N THR A 503 -27.18 26.43 -15.61
CA THR A 503 -26.51 26.57 -16.90
C THR A 503 -25.27 27.46 -16.83
N ASP A 504 -25.29 28.52 -16.02
CA ASP A 504 -24.16 29.45 -15.90
C ASP A 504 -22.96 28.75 -15.25
N VAL A 505 -23.23 27.95 -14.20
CA VAL A 505 -22.18 27.18 -13.53
C VAL A 505 -21.67 26.08 -14.45
N ILE A 506 -22.56 25.38 -15.14
CA ILE A 506 -22.16 24.31 -16.07
C ILE A 506 -21.26 24.86 -17.17
N GLU A 507 -21.66 25.96 -17.80
CA GLU A 507 -20.90 26.56 -18.90
C GLU A 507 -19.57 27.11 -18.41
N ALA A 508 -19.53 27.73 -17.22
CA ALA A 508 -18.27 28.16 -16.64
C ALA A 508 -17.29 26.99 -16.39
N MET A 509 -17.76 25.83 -15.94
CA MET A 509 -16.89 24.65 -15.74
C MET A 509 -16.33 24.12 -17.07
N LYS A 510 -17.12 24.18 -18.16
CA LYS A 510 -16.60 23.87 -19.50
C LYS A 510 -15.54 24.88 -19.93
N SER A 511 -15.81 26.19 -19.74
CA SER A 511 -14.83 27.23 -20.07
C SER A 511 -13.53 27.09 -19.26
N PHE A 512 -13.58 26.67 -17.99
CA PHE A 512 -12.36 26.34 -17.22
C PHE A 512 -11.59 25.19 -17.85
N ALA A 513 -12.28 24.15 -18.34
CA ALA A 513 -11.65 23.03 -19.02
C ALA A 513 -10.98 23.46 -20.34
N GLU A 514 -11.66 24.29 -21.15
CA GLU A 514 -11.11 24.85 -22.40
C GLU A 514 -9.91 25.76 -22.15
N LEU A 515 -9.97 26.62 -21.13
CA LEU A 515 -8.82 27.44 -20.72
C LEU A 515 -7.63 26.56 -20.31
N THR A 516 -7.89 25.41 -19.72
CA THR A 516 -6.85 24.45 -19.32
C THR A 516 -6.18 23.82 -20.54
N ASP A 517 -6.95 23.41 -21.55
CA ASP A 517 -6.42 22.87 -22.80
C ASP A 517 -5.52 23.90 -23.52
N ARG A 518 -6.00 25.15 -23.65
CA ARG A 518 -5.23 26.25 -24.25
C ARG A 518 -3.98 26.60 -23.44
N ALA A 519 -4.04 26.49 -22.11
CA ALA A 519 -2.88 26.74 -21.26
C ALA A 519 -1.83 25.63 -21.39
N ARG A 520 -2.24 24.39 -21.62
CA ARG A 520 -1.33 23.29 -21.95
C ARG A 520 -0.59 23.59 -23.26
N GLU A 521 -1.30 23.99 -24.31
CA GLU A 521 -0.69 24.39 -25.59
C GLU A 521 0.30 25.56 -25.41
N ALA A 522 -0.06 26.57 -24.62
CA ALA A 522 0.82 27.70 -24.30
C ALA A 522 2.09 27.26 -23.52
N LEU A 523 1.96 26.31 -22.60
CA LEU A 523 3.11 25.72 -21.89
C LEU A 523 4.03 24.94 -22.83
N GLU A 524 3.45 24.09 -23.69
CA GLU A 524 4.19 23.26 -24.65
C GLU A 524 4.91 24.10 -25.73
N SER A 525 4.25 25.17 -26.20
CA SER A 525 4.81 26.12 -27.18
C SER A 525 5.69 27.22 -26.57
N ARG A 526 5.79 27.28 -25.23
CA ARG A 526 6.52 28.31 -24.48
C ARG A 526 6.01 29.74 -24.69
N ASP A 527 4.72 29.90 -24.97
CA ASP A 527 4.06 31.19 -25.09
C ASP A 527 3.62 31.72 -23.70
N TRP A 528 4.56 32.35 -22.99
CA TRP A 528 4.34 32.87 -21.64
C TRP A 528 3.38 34.06 -21.59
N SER A 529 3.35 34.86 -22.67
CA SER A 529 2.41 35.96 -22.80
C SER A 529 0.98 35.43 -22.90
N LYS A 530 0.76 34.37 -23.69
CA LYS A 530 -0.54 33.73 -23.77
C LYS A 530 -0.93 33.06 -22.47
N LEU A 531 0.01 32.37 -21.82
CA LEU A 531 -0.24 31.76 -20.51
C LEU A 531 -0.67 32.80 -19.47
N ALA A 532 -0.01 33.96 -19.42
CA ALA A 532 -0.36 35.07 -18.55
C ALA A 532 -1.78 35.61 -18.81
N GLU A 533 -2.17 35.76 -20.08
CA GLU A 533 -3.53 36.14 -20.48
C GLU A 533 -4.58 35.12 -19.99
N LEU A 534 -4.31 33.83 -20.20
CA LEU A 534 -5.20 32.74 -19.78
C LEU A 534 -5.35 32.67 -18.26
N MET A 535 -4.28 32.94 -17.49
CA MET A 535 -4.35 32.98 -16.02
C MET A 535 -5.30 34.08 -15.54
N ASN A 536 -5.25 35.25 -16.15
CA ASN A 536 -6.17 36.34 -15.85
C ASN A 536 -7.61 35.99 -16.23
N GLN A 537 -7.83 35.36 -17.39
CA GLN A 537 -9.15 34.88 -17.81
C GLN A 537 -9.72 33.86 -16.82
N ASN A 538 -8.91 32.91 -16.35
CA ASN A 538 -9.31 31.96 -15.33
C ASN A 538 -9.74 32.67 -14.04
N PHE A 539 -8.99 33.69 -13.59
CA PHE A 539 -9.36 34.41 -12.38
C PHE A 539 -10.67 35.18 -12.55
N GLU A 540 -10.84 35.90 -13.67
CA GLU A 540 -12.07 36.66 -13.93
C GLU A 540 -13.30 35.75 -14.04
N LEU A 541 -13.15 34.60 -14.71
CA LEU A 541 -14.21 33.59 -14.75
C LEU A 541 -14.56 33.09 -13.35
N ARG A 542 -13.55 32.83 -12.50
CA ARG A 542 -13.77 32.40 -11.12
C ARG A 542 -14.46 33.48 -10.28
N ARG A 543 -14.04 34.73 -10.42
CA ARG A 543 -14.66 35.89 -9.76
C ARG A 543 -16.12 36.04 -10.17
N LYS A 544 -16.44 35.86 -11.45
CA LYS A 544 -17.82 35.88 -11.95
C LYS A 544 -18.70 34.79 -11.30
N VAL A 545 -18.18 33.57 -11.18
CA VAL A 545 -18.96 32.41 -10.67
C VAL A 545 -19.08 32.42 -9.15
N TYR A 546 -18.00 32.76 -8.43
CA TYR A 546 -17.96 32.72 -6.98
C TYR A 546 -18.36 34.05 -6.31
N THR A 547 -18.37 35.16 -7.04
CA THR A 547 -18.59 36.53 -6.55
C THR A 547 -17.50 37.04 -5.62
N ASP A 548 -17.47 38.36 -5.43
CA ASP A 548 -16.46 39.04 -4.60
C ASP A 548 -16.65 38.70 -3.12
N GLU A 549 -17.90 38.51 -2.67
CA GLU A 549 -18.17 38.14 -1.28
C GLU A 549 -17.55 36.78 -0.94
N CYS A 550 -17.69 35.78 -1.81
CA CYS A 550 -17.12 34.46 -1.54
C CYS A 550 -15.59 34.43 -1.68
N LEU A 551 -15.02 35.21 -2.61
CA LEU A 551 -13.57 35.29 -2.76
C LEU A 551 -12.94 36.05 -1.59
N GLY A 552 -13.64 37.02 -1.01
CA GLY A 552 -13.20 37.74 0.17
C GLY A 552 -12.16 38.83 -0.11
N PRO A 553 -12.13 39.89 0.72
CA PRO A 553 -11.38 41.11 0.44
C PRO A 553 -9.86 40.90 0.43
N GLY A 554 -9.33 39.99 1.26
CA GLY A 554 -7.89 39.70 1.31
C GLY A 554 -7.35 39.13 -0.01
N ASN A 555 -8.09 38.20 -0.62
CA ASN A 555 -7.72 37.60 -1.91
C ASN A 555 -7.80 38.63 -3.04
N LEU A 556 -8.86 39.44 -3.07
CA LEU A 556 -9.04 40.50 -4.06
C LEU A 556 -7.96 41.59 -3.95
N LYS A 557 -7.56 41.96 -2.72
CA LYS A 557 -6.46 42.91 -2.49
C LYS A 557 -5.13 42.39 -3.04
N MET A 558 -4.79 41.12 -2.79
CA MET A 558 -3.57 40.51 -3.35
C MET A 558 -3.56 40.52 -4.88
N VAL A 559 -4.71 40.21 -5.50
CA VAL A 559 -4.86 40.28 -6.96
C VAL A 559 -4.68 41.70 -7.47
N GLN A 560 -5.26 42.70 -6.80
CA GLN A 560 -5.16 44.09 -7.19
C GLN A 560 -3.71 44.59 -7.13
N ILE A 561 -2.95 44.23 -6.09
CA ILE A 561 -1.53 44.57 -5.97
C ILE A 561 -0.77 44.05 -7.19
N ALA A 562 -0.89 42.76 -7.51
CA ALA A 562 -0.19 42.17 -8.66
C ALA A 562 -0.51 42.85 -9.99
N ARG A 563 -1.77 43.29 -10.20
CA ARG A 563 -2.20 43.99 -11.41
C ARG A 563 -1.54 45.35 -11.59
N THR A 564 -1.23 46.07 -10.51
CA THR A 564 -0.51 47.35 -10.61
C THR A 564 0.89 47.19 -11.21
N PHE A 565 1.47 46.00 -11.11
CA PHE A 565 2.77 45.64 -11.69
C PHE A 565 2.66 44.86 -13.00
N SER A 566 1.49 44.86 -13.64
CA SER A 566 1.22 44.12 -14.89
C SER A 566 1.49 42.61 -14.79
N SER A 567 1.49 42.03 -13.58
CA SER A 567 1.63 40.59 -13.41
C SER A 567 0.29 39.90 -13.64
N ALA A 568 0.29 38.78 -14.36
CA ALA A 568 -0.84 37.87 -14.33
C ALA A 568 -0.95 37.25 -12.94
N VAL A 569 -2.17 37.00 -12.49
CA VAL A 569 -2.43 36.54 -11.13
C VAL A 569 -3.75 35.78 -11.03
N LYS A 570 -3.76 34.72 -10.22
CA LYS A 570 -4.97 33.99 -9.86
C LYS A 570 -4.81 33.27 -8.53
N LEU A 571 -5.88 32.64 -8.06
CA LEU A 571 -5.85 31.81 -6.86
C LEU A 571 -5.33 30.39 -7.19
N PRO A 572 -4.30 29.88 -6.49
CA PRO A 572 -3.77 28.53 -6.69
C PRO A 572 -4.61 27.45 -6.00
N GLY A 573 -5.60 27.83 -5.18
CA GLY A 573 -6.46 26.94 -4.41
C GLY A 573 -7.78 27.62 -4.03
N SER A 574 -8.41 27.23 -2.93
CA SER A 574 -9.70 27.78 -2.47
C SER A 574 -9.63 29.23 -2.01
N GLY A 575 -8.50 29.69 -1.45
CA GLY A 575 -8.26 31.07 -1.02
C GLY A 575 -7.03 31.19 -0.11
N GLY A 576 -6.70 32.42 0.31
CA GLY A 576 -5.60 32.71 1.24
C GLY A 576 -4.23 32.89 0.59
N ALA A 577 -4.12 32.59 -0.70
CA ALA A 577 -2.90 32.76 -1.50
C ALA A 577 -3.24 33.15 -2.94
N VAL A 578 -2.28 33.77 -3.62
CA VAL A 578 -2.28 34.05 -5.07
C VAL A 578 -0.99 33.53 -5.69
N VAL A 579 -1.09 33.03 -6.91
CA VAL A 579 0.03 32.65 -7.77
C VAL A 579 -0.01 33.53 -9.01
N GLY A 580 1.16 33.93 -9.50
CA GLY A 580 1.22 34.75 -10.69
C GLY A 580 2.48 34.55 -11.53
N LEU A 581 2.42 35.17 -12.70
CA LEU A 581 3.48 35.18 -13.70
C LEU A 581 3.78 36.64 -14.06
N CYS A 582 5.00 37.08 -13.75
CA CYS A 582 5.51 38.40 -14.08
C CYS A 582 6.72 38.21 -15.01
N LEU A 583 6.61 38.70 -16.25
CA LEU A 583 7.66 38.55 -17.26
C LEU A 583 8.75 39.64 -17.15
N ASP A 584 8.51 40.67 -16.34
CA ASP A 584 9.39 41.81 -16.11
C ASP A 584 10.07 41.66 -14.74
N SER A 585 11.38 41.43 -14.74
CA SER A 585 12.14 41.17 -13.52
C SER A 585 12.21 42.37 -12.58
N ASP A 586 12.22 43.60 -13.11
CA ASP A 586 12.34 44.80 -12.29
C ASP A 586 11.02 45.08 -11.57
N LYS A 587 9.91 44.88 -12.29
CA LYS A 587 8.57 44.94 -11.67
C LYS A 587 8.35 43.86 -10.64
N LEU A 588 8.94 42.68 -10.81
CA LEU A 588 8.85 41.58 -9.84
C LEU A 588 9.46 41.97 -8.48
N VAL A 589 10.60 42.67 -8.48
CA VAL A 589 11.25 43.18 -7.26
C VAL A 589 10.38 44.24 -6.58
N ALA A 590 9.86 45.21 -7.33
CA ALA A 590 8.97 46.23 -6.77
C ALA A 590 7.66 45.64 -6.24
N MET A 591 7.10 44.66 -6.94
CA MET A 591 5.90 43.94 -6.53
C MET A 591 6.09 43.17 -5.23
N LYS A 592 7.25 42.52 -5.05
CA LYS A 592 7.60 41.86 -3.79
C LYS A 592 7.52 42.84 -2.61
N ASN A 593 8.09 44.04 -2.74
CA ASN A 593 8.04 45.06 -1.70
C ASN A 593 6.59 45.49 -1.41
N ALA A 594 5.77 45.71 -2.44
CA ALA A 594 4.37 46.09 -2.28
C ALA A 594 3.54 45.01 -1.56
N PHE A 595 3.79 43.72 -1.82
CA PHE A 595 3.15 42.62 -1.08
C PHE A 595 3.57 42.62 0.39
N GLN A 596 4.87 42.82 0.67
CA GLN A 596 5.40 42.84 2.03
C GLN A 596 4.85 44.03 2.83
N GLU A 597 4.78 45.23 2.24
CA GLU A 597 4.16 46.42 2.82
C GLU A 597 2.66 46.21 3.10
N ALA A 598 1.98 45.43 2.27
CA ALA A 598 0.59 45.04 2.47
C ALA A 598 0.39 43.95 3.54
N GLY A 599 1.46 43.48 4.19
CA GLY A 599 1.44 42.43 5.23
C GLY A 599 1.31 41.01 4.67
N CYS A 600 1.55 40.82 3.37
CA CYS A 600 1.55 39.49 2.74
C CYS A 600 2.95 38.89 2.75
N VAL A 601 3.03 37.57 2.79
CA VAL A 601 4.29 36.85 2.55
C VAL A 601 4.44 36.65 1.04
N PHE A 602 5.65 36.88 0.51
CA PHE A 602 5.97 36.70 -0.90
C PHE A 602 7.15 35.75 -1.06
N CYS A 603 7.06 34.78 -1.96
CA CYS A 603 8.17 33.92 -2.36
C CYS A 603 8.19 33.63 -3.86
N HIS A 604 9.40 33.43 -4.40
CA HIS A 604 9.57 32.85 -5.72
C HIS A 604 9.20 31.36 -5.66
N VAL A 605 8.45 30.88 -6.65
CA VAL A 605 8.12 29.47 -6.73
C VAL A 605 9.38 28.70 -7.13
N VAL A 606 9.67 27.66 -6.37
CA VAL A 606 10.72 26.67 -6.67
C VAL A 606 10.00 25.41 -7.12
N PRO A 607 9.91 25.13 -8.45
CA PRO A 607 9.31 23.89 -8.94
C PRO A 607 10.04 22.67 -8.38
N TYR A 608 9.30 21.62 -8.03
CA TYR A 608 9.89 20.33 -7.68
C TYR A 608 9.79 19.38 -8.88
N ASP A 609 10.94 19.02 -9.46
CA ASP A 609 11.04 18.07 -10.56
C ASP A 609 11.45 16.68 -10.05
N PRO A 610 10.57 15.66 -10.10
CA PRO A 610 10.89 14.32 -9.64
C PRO A 610 12.01 13.64 -10.45
N CYS A 611 12.28 14.07 -11.70
CA CYS A 611 13.36 13.52 -12.52
C CYS A 611 14.74 14.03 -12.10
N SER A 612 14.83 15.25 -11.56
CA SER A 612 16.08 15.85 -11.08
C SER A 612 16.62 15.20 -9.80
N ALA A 613 15.76 14.53 -9.03
CA ALA A 613 16.12 13.87 -7.76
C ALA A 613 16.91 12.56 -7.93
N PHE A 614 16.97 11.98 -9.14
CA PHE A 614 17.77 10.78 -9.43
C PHE A 614 19.23 11.11 -9.81
N GLY A 615 19.63 12.39 -9.77
CA GLY A 615 20.95 12.88 -10.12
C GLY A 615 21.83 13.35 -8.93
N GLN A 616 21.44 13.09 -7.68
CA GLN A 616 22.23 13.40 -6.48
C GLN A 616 22.54 12.16 -5.65
#